data_AF-A0A2D9TRG1-F1
#
_entry.id   AF-A0A2D9TRG1-F1
#
_cell.length_a   1.000
_cell.length_b   1.000
_cell.length_c   1.000
_cell.angle_alpha   90.00
_cell.angle_beta   90.00
_cell.angle_gamma   90.00
#
_symmetry.space_group_name_H-M   'P 1'
#
loop_
_entity.id
_entity.type
_entity.pdbx_description
1 polymer ?
#
loop_
_entity_poly.entity_id
_entity_poly.type
_entity_poly.pdbx_seq_one_letter_code
_entity_poly.pdbx_strand_id
1 'polypeptide(L)'
;MNQKRPAIAEIIELLGKKWVMRIIWELRSGPLTFRELQAACGDISPTTLNSRLKLLKHSLLVENQDSQGYGLSPLGEELLEIYQPLKGWAIKWQKRL
;
A
#
# COMPACT_ATOMS: atom_id res chain seq x y z
N MET A 1 24.04 -14.56 16.93
CA MET A 1 23.62 -14.87 15.55
C MET A 1 22.38 -14.07 15.23
N ASN A 2 22.50 -12.97 14.48
CA ASN A 2 21.37 -12.13 14.14
C ASN A 2 20.58 -12.84 13.02
N GLN A 3 19.53 -13.60 13.38
CA GLN A 3 18.63 -14.16 12.37
C GLN A 3 17.89 -13.01 11.71
N LYS A 4 18.34 -12.64 10.51
CA LYS A 4 17.67 -11.64 9.68
C LYS A 4 16.30 -12.22 9.30
N ARG A 5 15.23 -11.51 9.65
CA ARG A 5 13.87 -11.92 9.33
C ARG A 5 13.74 -12.10 7.80
N PRO A 6 12.98 -13.08 7.30
CA PRO A 6 12.80 -13.23 5.86
C PRO A 6 12.15 -11.97 5.27
N ALA A 7 12.66 -11.45 4.15
CA ALA A 7 12.14 -10.24 3.51
C ALA A 7 10.62 -10.35 3.20
N ILE A 8 10.15 -11.55 2.86
CA ILE A 8 8.73 -11.84 2.65
C ILE A 8 7.88 -11.59 3.91
N ALA A 9 8.39 -11.89 5.09
CA ALA A 9 7.68 -11.65 6.35
C ALA A 9 7.61 -10.15 6.67
N GLU A 10 8.65 -9.38 6.32
CA GLU A 10 8.69 -7.94 6.51
C GLU A 10 7.66 -7.23 5.63
N ILE A 11 7.58 -7.58 4.33
CA ILE A 11 6.58 -6.98 3.43
C ILE A 11 5.16 -7.41 3.81
N ILE A 12 4.93 -8.67 4.18
CA ILE A 12 3.61 -9.11 4.66
C ILE A 12 3.20 -8.34 5.91
N GLU A 13 4.11 -8.11 6.86
CA GLU A 13 3.81 -7.31 8.04
C GLU A 13 3.47 -5.86 7.68
N LEU A 14 4.23 -5.24 6.77
CA LEU A 14 3.93 -3.89 6.28
C LEU A 14 2.54 -3.81 5.67
N LEU A 15 2.21 -4.73 4.76
CA LEU A 15 0.91 -4.77 4.08
C LEU A 15 -0.25 -5.11 5.01
N GLY A 16 -0.01 -5.91 6.05
CA GLY A 16 -1.00 -6.23 7.07
C GLY A 16 -1.34 -5.07 8.01
N LYS A 17 -0.59 -3.96 8.00
CA LYS A 17 -0.91 -2.80 8.84
C LYS A 17 -2.18 -2.13 8.32
N LYS A 18 -3.12 -1.85 9.24
CA LYS A 18 -4.39 -1.16 8.93
C LYS A 18 -4.14 0.08 8.07
N TRP A 19 -4.94 0.22 7.01
CA TRP A 19 -4.90 1.26 5.98
C TRP A 19 -3.80 1.17 4.92
N VAL A 20 -2.74 0.38 5.10
CA VAL A 20 -1.63 0.32 4.11
C VAL A 20 -2.13 -0.15 2.75
N MET A 21 -2.76 -1.32 2.68
CA MET A 21 -3.30 -1.84 1.42
C MET A 21 -4.39 -0.94 0.83
N ARG A 22 -5.20 -0.27 1.67
CA ARG A 22 -6.23 0.67 1.20
C ARG A 22 -5.59 1.87 0.51
N ILE A 23 -4.56 2.47 1.09
CA ILE A 23 -3.84 3.61 0.49
C ILE A 23 -3.20 3.20 -0.83
N ILE A 24 -2.48 2.08 -0.88
CA ILE A 24 -1.87 1.57 -2.12
C ILE A 24 -2.96 1.36 -3.19
N TRP A 25 -4.11 0.79 -2.80
CA TRP A 25 -5.22 0.56 -3.72
C TRP A 25 -5.81 1.85 -4.28
N GLU A 26 -6.03 2.89 -3.47
CA GLU A 26 -6.60 4.14 -3.98
C GLU A 26 -5.64 4.88 -4.93
N LEU A 27 -4.33 4.74 -4.73
CA LEU A 27 -3.30 5.30 -5.61
C LEU A 27 -3.12 4.56 -6.94
N ARG A 28 -3.78 3.40 -7.14
CA ARG A 28 -3.66 2.60 -8.38
C ARG A 28 -4.11 3.33 -9.65
N SER A 29 -4.95 4.36 -9.49
CA SER A 29 -5.54 5.12 -10.61
C SER A 29 -4.79 6.41 -10.90
N GLY A 30 -3.68 6.66 -10.21
CA GLY A 30 -2.88 7.87 -10.33
C GLY A 30 -2.70 8.59 -9.00
N PRO A 31 -1.92 9.69 -9.01
CA PRO A 31 -1.63 10.44 -7.82
C PRO A 31 -2.87 11.15 -7.25
N LEU A 32 -2.90 11.28 -5.93
CA LEU A 32 -3.96 11.97 -5.19
C LEU A 32 -3.37 12.97 -4.20
N THR A 33 -4.01 14.13 -4.06
CA THR A 33 -3.71 15.04 -2.94
C THR A 33 -4.03 14.37 -1.60
N PHE A 34 -3.50 14.90 -0.50
CA PHE A 34 -3.80 14.38 0.84
C PHE A 34 -5.31 14.30 1.11
N ARG A 35 -6.05 15.34 0.70
CA ARG A 35 -7.50 15.45 0.93
C ARG A 35 -8.28 14.42 0.11
N GLU A 36 -7.93 14.24 -1.17
CA GLU A 36 -8.56 13.24 -2.03
C GLU A 36 -8.26 11.82 -1.54
N LEU A 37 -7.02 11.55 -1.18
CA LEU A 37 -6.62 10.24 -0.65
C LEU A 37 -7.32 9.94 0.69
N GLN A 38 -7.46 10.93 1.57
CA GLN A 38 -8.22 10.78 2.81
C GLN A 38 -9.68 10.45 2.52
N ALA A 39 -10.32 11.20 1.62
CA ALA A 39 -11.71 10.97 1.23
C ALA A 39 -11.91 9.58 0.59
N ALA A 40 -11.00 9.17 -0.29
CA ALA A 40 -11.02 7.86 -0.94
C ALA A 40 -10.84 6.70 0.06
N CYS A 41 -10.10 6.94 1.16
CA CYS A 41 -9.96 5.99 2.25
C CYS A 41 -11.16 5.98 3.22
N GLY A 42 -12.02 7.01 3.24
CA GLY A 42 -13.17 7.10 4.15
C GLY A 42 -12.76 7.47 5.58
N ASP A 43 -12.95 6.55 6.53
CA ASP A 43 -12.81 6.80 7.99
C ASP A 43 -11.36 6.91 8.51
N ILE A 44 -10.38 7.13 7.63
CA ILE A 44 -9.00 7.30 8.06
C ILE A 44 -8.81 8.69 8.69
N SER A 45 -8.29 8.72 9.92
CA SER A 45 -7.93 9.99 10.55
C SER A 45 -6.74 10.65 9.81
N PRO A 46 -6.65 11.99 9.76
CA PRO A 46 -5.51 12.67 9.15
C PRO A 46 -4.16 12.23 9.74
N THR A 47 -4.10 12.05 11.06
CA THR A 47 -2.89 11.60 11.76
C THR A 47 -2.49 10.19 11.33
N THR A 48 -3.46 9.27 11.19
CA THR A 48 -3.19 7.92 10.70
C THR A 48 -2.73 7.95 9.25
N LEU A 49 -3.40 8.72 8.37
CA LEU A 49 -3.01 8.84 6.97
C LEU A 49 -1.57 9.36 6.83
N ASN A 50 -1.22 10.42 7.55
CA ASN A 50 0.14 10.98 7.54
C ASN A 50 1.19 9.96 8.02
N SER A 51 0.91 9.23 9.11
CA SER A 51 1.78 8.15 9.58
C SER A 51 1.99 7.06 8.53
N ARG A 52 0.92 6.66 7.82
CA ARG A 52 0.98 5.62 6.78
C ARG A 52 1.70 6.10 5.52
N LEU A 53 1.49 7.34 5.10
CA LEU A 53 2.22 7.94 3.99
C LEU A 53 3.72 8.07 4.31
N LYS A 54 4.10 8.46 5.53
CA LYS A 54 5.51 8.44 5.95
C LYS A 54 6.11 7.04 5.88
N LEU A 55 5.39 6.04 6.39
CA LEU A 55 5.83 4.64 6.35
C LEU A 55 6.00 4.15 4.91
N LEU A 56 5.01 4.40 4.04
CA LEU A 56 5.02 3.97 2.64
C LEU A 56 6.10 4.67 1.81
N LYS A 57 6.39 5.94 2.10
CA LYS A 57 7.53 6.65 1.50
C LYS A 57 8.86 6.09 1.96
N HIS A 58 9.00 5.78 3.26
CA HIS A 58 10.21 5.17 3.79
C HIS A 58 10.46 3.76 3.22
N SER A 59 9.39 3.02 2.91
CA SER A 59 9.47 1.72 2.24
C SER A 59 9.57 1.81 0.72
N LEU A 60 9.73 3.01 0.16
CA LEU A 60 9.85 3.25 -1.29
C LEU A 60 8.65 2.77 -2.13
N LEU A 61 7.45 2.66 -1.54
CA LEU A 61 6.23 2.23 -2.25
C LEU A 61 5.35 3.39 -2.72
N VAL A 62 5.50 4.54 -2.08
CA VAL A 62 4.79 5.79 -2.40
C VAL A 62 5.82 6.90 -2.49
N GLU A 63 5.55 7.88 -3.34
CA GLU A 63 6.36 9.08 -3.49
C GLU A 63 5.49 10.34 -3.60
N ASN A 64 6.11 11.51 -3.41
CA ASN A 64 5.44 12.76 -3.72
C ASN A 64 5.51 12.97 -5.24
N GLN A 65 4.38 13.27 -5.86
CA GLN A 65 4.24 13.57 -7.28
C GLN A 65 3.95 15.07 -7.42
N ASP A 66 5.01 15.88 -7.42
CA ASP A 66 5.00 17.35 -7.54
C ASP A 66 3.70 18.03 -7.06
N SER A 67 2.96 18.66 -7.98
CA SER A 67 1.70 19.36 -7.73
C SER A 67 0.47 18.43 -7.64
N GLN A 68 0.63 17.14 -7.91
CA GLN A 68 -0.44 16.14 -7.96
C GLN A 68 -0.63 15.38 -6.63
N GLY A 69 0.31 15.49 -5.69
CA GLY A 69 0.18 14.93 -4.34
C GLY A 69 1.03 13.69 -4.11
N TYR A 70 0.40 12.56 -3.81
CA TYR A 70 1.06 11.28 -3.55
C TYR A 70 0.73 10.29 -4.65
N GLY A 71 1.73 9.57 -5.17
CA GLY A 71 1.56 8.50 -6.15
C GLY A 71 2.29 7.24 -5.73
N LEU A 72 2.01 6.13 -6.42
CA LEU A 72 2.88 4.95 -6.32
C LEU A 72 4.23 5.29 -6.95
N SER A 73 5.29 4.80 -6.33
CA SER A 73 6.61 4.76 -6.97
C SER A 73 6.64 3.62 -8.00
N PRO A 74 7.69 3.52 -8.85
CA PRO A 74 7.85 2.36 -9.71
C PRO A 74 7.80 1.01 -8.95
N LEU A 75 8.42 0.95 -7.76
CA LEU A 75 8.35 -0.25 -6.90
C LEU A 75 6.94 -0.49 -6.34
N GLY A 76 6.18 0.58 -6.07
CA GLY A 76 4.77 0.49 -5.66
C GLY A 76 3.86 -0.02 -6.78
N GLU A 77 4.15 0.35 -8.03
CA GLU A 77 3.45 -0.16 -9.22
C GLU A 77 3.75 -1.65 -9.45
N GLU A 78 5.03 -2.06 -9.37
CA GLU A 78 5.43 -3.48 -9.43
C GLU A 78 4.68 -4.33 -8.39
N LEU A 79 4.50 -3.78 -7.17
CA LEU A 79 3.75 -4.47 -6.12
C LEU A 79 2.27 -4.71 -6.49
N LEU A 80 1.62 -3.80 -7.23
CA LEU A 80 0.26 -4.00 -7.70
C LEU A 80 0.16 -5.14 -8.73
N GLU A 81 1.19 -5.32 -9.56
CA GLU A 81 1.24 -6.44 -10.50
C GLU A 81 1.31 -7.77 -9.76
N ILE A 82 2.09 -7.84 -8.67
CA ILE A 82 2.17 -9.02 -7.78
C ILE A 82 0.83 -9.33 -7.12
N TYR A 83 -0.04 -8.34 -6.90
CA TYR A 83 -1.37 -8.59 -6.35
C TYR A 83 -2.30 -9.35 -7.30
N GLN A 84 -2.10 -9.28 -8.62
CA GLN A 84 -2.97 -9.97 -9.58
C GLN A 84 -2.95 -11.51 -9.42
N PRO A 85 -1.80 -12.20 -9.43
CA PRO A 85 -1.76 -13.65 -9.21
C PRO A 85 -2.24 -14.01 -7.80
N LEU A 86 -1.92 -13.20 -6.79
CA LEU A 86 -2.38 -13.41 -5.42
C LEU A 86 -3.91 -13.33 -5.31
N LYS A 87 -4.53 -12.34 -5.96
CA LYS A 87 -5.99 -12.18 -6.04
C LYS A 87 -6.64 -13.40 -6.71
N GLY A 88 -6.06 -13.87 -7.82
CA GLY A 88 -6.53 -15.06 -8.52
C GLY A 88 -6.48 -16.31 -7.62
N TRP A 89 -5.40 -16.48 -6.85
CA TRP A 89 -5.29 -17.56 -5.87
C TRP A 89 -6.27 -17.40 -4.70
N ALA A 90 -6.43 -16.20 -4.15
CA ALA A 90 -7.31 -15.92 -3.02
C ALA A 90 -8.78 -16.26 -3.36
N ILE A 91 -9.24 -15.95 -4.57
CA ILE A 91 -10.58 -16.34 -5.05
C ILE A 91 -10.72 -17.87 -5.13
N LYS A 92 -9.70 -18.57 -5.62
CA LYS A 92 -9.71 -20.06 -5.65
C LYS A 92 -9.75 -20.65 -4.25
N TRP A 93 -9.00 -20.07 -3.30
CA TRP A 93 -9.01 -20.48 -1.90
C TRP A 93 -10.37 -20.24 -1.25
N GLN A 94 -10.97 -19.06 -1.43
CA GLN A 94 -12.30 -18.73 -0.89
C GLN A 94 -13.39 -19.69 -1.40
N LYS A 95 -13.31 -20.13 -2.66
CA LYS A 95 -14.24 -21.13 -3.23
C LYS A 95 -14.09 -22.55 -2.67
N ARG A 96 -13.01 -22.83 -1.93
CA ARG A 96 -12.72 -24.14 -1.31
C ARG A 96 -12.95 -24.16 0.19
N LEU A 97 -13.27 -23.01 0.79
CA LEU A 97 -13.85 -22.93 2.13
C LEU A 97 -15.32 -23.32 2.06
#